data_AF-A0A3A3D8V0-F1
#
_entry.id   AF-A0A3A3D8V0-F1
#
_cell.length_a   1.000
_cell.length_b   1.000
_cell.length_c   1.000
_cell.angle_alpha   90.00
_cell.angle_beta   90.00
_cell.angle_gamma   90.00
#
_symmetry.space_group_name_H-M   'P 1'
#
loop_
_entity.id
_entity.type
_entity.pdbx_description
1 polymer ?
#
loop_
_entity_poly.entity_id
_entity_poly.type
_entity_poly.pdbx_seq_one_letter_code
_entity_poly.pdbx_strand_id
1 'polypeptide(L)'
;MYFPGDLTGEFVDKLTAVVKSLGFERLDVNIFNRHKHFYSKGNLGLYFPIQKKQTTFPDLLYSTDCDHNDSRVTLLASGRWRAFSRDTPSYIEGKWLYHKPYLTLVYADTRGEFQQVYEAQQHQVMTLQGPKKATTYQVLGHKSYPLALFNCNLQIIFAE
;
A
#
# COMPACT_ATOMS: atom_id res chain seq x y z
N MET A 1 -30.50 22.25 -18.68
CA MET A 1 -29.62 23.21 -19.40
C MET A 1 -28.55 23.65 -18.41
N TYR A 2 -27.29 23.30 -18.65
CA TYR A 2 -26.15 23.66 -17.78
C TYR A 2 -25.75 25.11 -18.12
N PHE A 3 -25.64 25.98 -17.11
CA PHE A 3 -25.24 27.37 -17.32
C PHE A 3 -23.74 27.51 -17.06
N PRO A 4 -22.94 27.98 -18.04
CA PRO A 4 -21.47 28.14 -17.93
C PRO A 4 -20.95 29.13 -16.87
N GLY A 5 -21.81 29.66 -15.99
CA GLY A 5 -21.48 30.74 -15.05
C GLY A 5 -21.05 30.30 -13.64
N ASP A 6 -21.24 29.04 -13.26
CA ASP A 6 -21.05 28.59 -11.87
C ASP A 6 -19.61 28.06 -11.58
N LEU A 7 -18.74 28.02 -12.59
CA LEU A 7 -17.32 27.68 -12.47
C LEU A 7 -16.49 28.93 -12.73
N THR A 8 -16.39 29.81 -11.73
CA THR A 8 -15.47 30.94 -11.83
C THR A 8 -14.03 30.44 -11.77
N GLY A 9 -13.11 31.12 -12.46
CA GLY A 9 -11.68 30.80 -12.39
C GLY A 9 -11.17 30.79 -10.95
N GLU A 10 -11.67 31.70 -10.11
CA GLU A 10 -11.37 31.76 -8.69
C GLU A 10 -11.79 30.49 -7.92
N PHE A 11 -12.95 29.89 -8.23
CA PHE A 11 -13.36 28.63 -7.61
C PHE A 11 -12.47 27.47 -8.02
N VAL A 12 -12.11 27.40 -9.31
CA VAL A 12 -11.20 26.36 -9.85
C VAL A 12 -9.80 26.50 -9.23
N ASP A 13 -9.31 27.73 -9.04
CA ASP A 13 -8.01 27.99 -8.44
C ASP A 13 -7.98 27.59 -6.95
N LYS A 14 -9.00 27.98 -6.18
CA LYS A 14 -9.14 27.57 -4.76
C LYS A 14 -9.21 26.05 -4.65
N LEU A 15 -9.99 25.41 -5.51
CA LEU A 15 -10.14 23.96 -5.51
C LEU A 15 -8.83 23.26 -5.90
N THR A 16 -8.10 23.80 -6.88
CA THR A 16 -6.77 23.30 -7.28
C THR A 16 -5.76 23.41 -6.15
N ALA A 17 -5.78 24.50 -5.38
CA ALA A 17 -4.91 24.66 -4.21
C ALA A 17 -5.19 23.61 -3.13
N VAL A 18 -6.47 23.31 -2.86
CA VAL A 18 -6.88 22.24 -1.94
C VAL A 18 -6.46 20.87 -2.47
N VAL A 19 -6.63 20.60 -3.76
CA VAL A 19 -6.24 19.32 -4.37
C VAL A 19 -4.72 19.11 -4.27
N LYS A 20 -3.93 20.16 -4.48
CA LYS A 20 -2.47 20.15 -4.30
C LYS A 20 -2.07 19.94 -2.85
N SER A 21 -2.75 20.56 -1.88
CA SER A 21 -2.46 20.37 -0.45
C SER A 21 -2.75 18.94 0.03
N LEU A 22 -3.70 18.25 -0.61
CA LEU A 22 -3.98 16.83 -0.40
C LEU A 22 -2.96 15.90 -1.09
N GLY A 23 -1.98 16.45 -1.82
CA GLY A 23 -0.86 15.74 -2.43
C GLY A 23 -1.10 15.25 -3.86
N PHE A 24 -2.15 15.72 -4.54
CA PHE A 24 -2.39 15.43 -5.95
C PHE A 24 -1.72 16.49 -6.83
N GLU A 25 -1.07 16.07 -7.93
CA GLU A 25 -0.29 16.98 -8.78
C GLU A 25 -1.14 17.99 -9.55
N ARG A 26 -2.36 17.59 -9.93
CA ARG A 26 -3.29 18.42 -10.71
C ARG A 26 -4.76 18.05 -10.47
N LEU A 27 -5.63 19.02 -10.71
CA LEU A 27 -7.08 18.84 -10.77
C LEU A 27 -7.51 18.88 -12.25
N ASP A 28 -8.07 17.77 -12.76
CA ASP A 28 -8.64 17.70 -14.10
C ASP A 28 -10.17 17.88 -14.00
N VAL A 29 -10.68 19.08 -14.30
CA VAL A 29 -12.14 19.37 -14.30
C VAL A 29 -12.71 19.06 -15.68
N ASN A 30 -13.45 17.97 -15.80
CA ASN A 30 -14.11 17.58 -17.04
C ASN A 30 -15.63 17.79 -16.94
N ILE A 31 -16.19 18.58 -17.86
CA ILE A 31 -17.64 18.75 -17.99
C ILE A 31 -18.16 17.63 -18.91
N PHE A 32 -18.71 16.57 -18.33
CA PHE A 32 -19.27 15.47 -19.10
C PHE A 32 -20.77 15.67 -19.35
N ASN A 33 -21.20 15.55 -20.60
CA ASN A 33 -22.59 15.25 -20.95
C ASN A 33 -22.70 13.74 -21.22
N ARG A 34 -23.15 12.96 -20.25
CA ARG A 34 -23.61 11.59 -20.50
C ARG A 34 -25.08 11.46 -20.13
N HIS A 35 -25.87 10.95 -21.07
CA HIS A 35 -27.34 10.81 -21.06
C HIS A 35 -27.94 9.91 -19.95
N LYS A 36 -27.24 9.63 -18.85
CA LYS A 36 -27.74 8.77 -17.76
C LYS A 36 -27.46 9.28 -16.33
N HIS A 37 -26.97 10.51 -16.16
CA HIS A 37 -26.86 11.14 -14.84
C HIS A 37 -27.69 12.43 -14.83
N PHE A 38 -28.74 12.47 -14.00
CA PHE A 38 -29.51 13.68 -13.77
C PHE A 38 -28.72 14.60 -12.82
N TYR A 39 -28.22 15.71 -13.34
CA TYR A 39 -27.57 16.75 -12.53
C TYR A 39 -28.61 17.78 -12.10
N SER A 40 -28.84 17.92 -10.80
CA SER A 40 -29.50 19.10 -10.22
C SER A 40 -28.52 20.28 -10.12
N LYS A 41 -29.06 21.50 -10.01
CA LYS A 41 -28.27 22.74 -9.81
C LYS A 41 -27.31 22.54 -8.63
N GLY A 42 -25.99 22.70 -8.85
CA GLY A 42 -24.96 22.55 -7.82
C GLY A 42 -24.23 21.20 -7.74
N ASN A 43 -24.54 20.22 -8.59
CA ASN A 43 -23.83 18.92 -8.58
C ASN A 43 -22.54 18.96 -9.42
N LEU A 44 -21.41 19.17 -8.74
CA LEU A 44 -20.06 19.06 -9.33
C LEU A 44 -19.44 17.70 -8.94
N GLY A 45 -19.19 16.84 -9.92
CA GLY A 45 -18.49 15.57 -9.71
C GLY A 45 -16.98 15.78 -9.83
N LEU A 46 -16.25 15.68 -8.71
CA LEU A 46 -14.79 15.74 -8.70
C LEU A 46 -14.22 14.33 -8.82
N TYR A 47 -13.50 14.08 -9.92
CA TYR A 47 -12.74 12.85 -10.11
C TYR A 47 -11.28 13.14 -9.76
N PHE A 48 -10.83 12.63 -8.63
CA PHE A 48 -9.42 12.66 -8.28
C PHE A 48 -8.72 11.55 -9.07
N PRO A 49 -7.69 11.85 -9.89
CA PRO A 49 -6.84 10.79 -10.42
C PRO A 49 -6.25 10.07 -9.21
N ILE A 50 -6.43 8.74 -9.15
CA ILE A 50 -5.89 7.90 -8.07
C ILE A 50 -4.45 8.35 -7.85
N GLN A 51 -4.15 8.77 -6.63
CA GLN A 51 -2.79 9.09 -6.21
C GLN A 51 -2.02 7.78 -6.39
N LYS A 52 -1.38 7.58 -7.55
CA LYS A 52 -0.22 6.70 -7.66
C LYS A 52 0.90 7.43 -6.94
N LYS A 53 0.76 7.65 -5.63
CA LYS A 53 1.94 7.65 -4.78
C LYS A 53 2.54 6.29 -5.05
N GLN A 54 3.54 6.26 -5.92
CA GLN A 54 4.62 5.29 -5.84
C GLN A 54 5.17 5.47 -4.44
N THR A 55 4.49 4.85 -3.48
CA THR A 55 5.16 4.42 -2.28
C THR A 55 6.17 3.44 -2.84
N THR A 56 7.42 3.86 -2.93
CA THR A 56 8.56 3.00 -3.27
C THR A 56 8.68 2.00 -2.14
N PHE A 57 7.76 1.04 -2.17
CA PHE A 57 7.76 -0.09 -1.28
C PHE A 57 8.84 -1.01 -1.81
N PRO A 58 9.74 -1.50 -0.96
CA PRO A 58 10.68 -2.48 -1.44
C PRO A 58 9.93 -3.73 -1.88
N ASP A 59 10.23 -4.16 -3.10
CA ASP A 59 9.59 -5.33 -3.71
C ASP A 59 9.94 -6.62 -2.97
N LEU A 60 10.94 -6.63 -2.08
CA LEU A 60 11.46 -7.80 -1.41
C LEU A 60 11.68 -7.62 0.10
N LEU A 61 11.10 -8.51 0.87
CA LEU A 61 11.24 -8.63 2.32
C LEU A 61 11.69 -10.06 2.67
N TYR A 62 12.39 -10.20 3.78
CA TYR A 62 12.82 -11.48 4.35
C TYR A 62 12.18 -11.67 5.72
N SER A 63 11.71 -12.87 6.04
CA SER A 63 11.34 -13.16 7.42
C SER A 63 12.57 -13.07 8.33
N THR A 64 12.40 -12.49 9.51
CA THR A 64 13.40 -12.47 10.57
C THR A 64 12.72 -12.74 11.91
N ASP A 65 13.52 -13.13 12.91
CA ASP A 65 13.08 -13.45 14.27
C ASP A 65 11.93 -14.48 14.29
N CYS A 66 12.15 -15.61 13.62
CA CYS A 66 11.15 -16.67 13.47
C CYS A 66 11.69 -18.07 13.76
N ASP A 67 10.82 -18.93 14.30
CA ASP A 67 11.10 -20.35 14.58
C ASP A 67 11.07 -21.22 13.31
N HIS A 68 10.81 -20.62 12.15
CA HIS A 68 10.65 -21.28 10.86
C HIS A 68 11.66 -20.76 9.84
N ASN A 69 11.81 -21.49 8.74
CA ASN A 69 12.79 -21.19 7.69
C ASN A 69 12.55 -19.84 7.02
N ASP A 70 13.66 -19.21 6.62
CA ASP A 70 13.67 -17.93 5.93
C ASP A 70 12.73 -17.94 4.72
N SER A 71 11.68 -17.13 4.81
CA SER A 71 10.70 -16.90 3.78
C SER A 71 11.01 -15.59 3.08
N ARG A 72 11.12 -15.66 1.75
CA ARG A 72 11.27 -14.48 0.90
C ARG A 72 9.90 -14.02 0.45
N VAL A 73 9.51 -12.81 0.87
CA VAL A 73 8.21 -12.20 0.55
C VAL A 73 8.40 -11.11 -0.49
N THR A 74 7.69 -11.22 -1.60
CA THR A 74 7.64 -10.20 -2.64
C THR A 74 6.34 -9.43 -2.57
N LEU A 75 6.39 -8.10 -2.47
CA LEU A 75 5.22 -7.22 -2.52
C LEU A 75 5.06 -6.67 -3.93
N LEU A 76 4.02 -7.11 -4.64
CA LEU A 76 3.76 -6.72 -6.02
C LEU A 76 2.95 -5.42 -6.06
N ALA A 77 3.27 -4.53 -7.00
CA ALA A 77 2.55 -3.27 -7.23
C ALA A 77 1.03 -3.44 -7.47
N SER A 78 0.58 -4.65 -7.83
CA SER A 78 -0.83 -5.00 -7.95
C SER A 78 -1.59 -5.08 -6.61
N GLY A 79 -0.93 -4.83 -5.47
CA GLY A 79 -1.51 -5.05 -4.14
C GLY A 79 -1.51 -6.52 -3.71
N ARG A 80 -0.71 -7.36 -4.37
CA ARG A 80 -0.58 -8.79 -4.07
C ARG A 80 0.79 -9.08 -3.47
N TRP A 81 0.89 -10.05 -2.57
CA TRP A 81 2.19 -10.54 -2.11
C TRP A 81 2.36 -12.00 -2.46
N ARG A 82 3.61 -12.43 -2.60
CA ARG A 82 4.00 -13.84 -2.77
C ARG A 82 5.10 -14.18 -1.80
N ALA A 83 4.99 -15.30 -1.10
CA ALA A 83 6.09 -15.81 -0.29
C ALA A 83 6.59 -17.14 -0.81
N PHE A 84 7.91 -17.27 -0.84
CA PHE A 84 8.63 -18.47 -1.20
C PHE A 84 9.42 -18.92 0.02
N SER A 85 9.24 -20.16 0.44
CA SER A 85 10.12 -20.82 1.40
C SER A 85 11.09 -21.72 0.66
N ARG A 86 12.30 -21.86 1.19
CA ARG A 86 13.38 -22.67 0.60
C ARG A 86 12.98 -24.14 0.43
N ASP A 87 12.11 -24.66 1.29
CA ASP A 87 11.80 -26.10 1.38
C ASP A 87 10.49 -26.51 0.70
N THR A 88 9.78 -25.56 0.08
CA THR A 88 8.51 -25.82 -0.60
C THR A 88 8.54 -25.26 -2.02
N PRO A 89 8.24 -26.07 -3.05
CA PRO A 89 8.27 -25.63 -4.45
C PRO A 89 7.09 -24.70 -4.83
N SER A 90 6.04 -24.67 -4.02
CA SER A 90 4.87 -23.81 -4.20
C SER A 90 5.06 -22.48 -3.49
N TYR A 91 4.68 -21.38 -4.15
CA TYR A 91 4.52 -20.10 -3.47
C TYR A 91 3.13 -19.99 -2.86
N ILE A 92 3.06 -19.26 -1.75
CA ILE A 92 1.80 -18.78 -1.18
C ILE A 92 1.58 -17.34 -1.59
N GLU A 93 0.33 -16.91 -1.75
CA GLU A 93 0.02 -15.56 -2.17
C GLU A 93 -1.22 -14.99 -1.48
N GLY A 94 -1.26 -13.67 -1.41
CA GLY A 94 -2.36 -12.95 -0.79
C GLY A 94 -2.40 -11.49 -1.23
N LYS A 95 -3.07 -10.65 -0.43
CA LYS A 95 -3.18 -9.21 -0.65
C LYS A 95 -2.39 -8.45 0.39
N TRP A 96 -1.82 -7.31 0.02
CA TRP A 96 -1.19 -6.40 0.98
C TRP A 96 -1.84 -5.03 0.94
N LEU A 97 -1.81 -4.35 2.07
CA LEU A 97 -2.25 -2.96 2.26
C LEU A 97 -1.14 -2.21 2.99
N TYR A 98 -0.93 -0.94 2.61
CA TYR A 98 0.04 -0.10 3.30
C TYR A 98 -0.57 1.23 3.70
N HIS A 99 -0.51 1.50 5.00
CA HIS A 99 -0.93 2.75 5.63
C HIS A 99 0.17 3.15 6.61
N LYS A 100 1.16 3.91 6.14
CA LYS A 100 2.36 4.29 6.92
C LYS A 100 2.00 4.65 8.37
N PRO A 101 2.67 4.04 9.38
CA PRO A 101 3.81 3.11 9.28
C PRO A 101 3.44 1.63 9.09
N TYR A 102 2.17 1.30 8.90
CA TYR A 102 1.67 -0.07 8.96
C TYR A 102 1.63 -0.78 7.60
N LEU A 103 2.13 -2.01 7.56
CA LEU A 103 1.95 -2.97 6.48
C LEU A 103 0.96 -4.04 6.95
N THR A 104 -0.02 -4.39 6.14
CA THR A 104 -0.94 -5.51 6.44
C THR A 104 -0.85 -6.55 5.34
N LEU A 105 -0.62 -7.81 5.72
CA LEU A 105 -0.72 -8.95 4.82
C LEU A 105 -2.03 -9.69 5.10
N VAL A 106 -2.80 -9.95 4.05
CA VAL A 106 -4.04 -10.69 4.08
C VAL A 106 -3.86 -11.98 3.29
N TYR A 107 -4.23 -13.10 3.89
CA TYR A 107 -4.20 -14.43 3.29
C TYR A 107 -5.58 -15.07 3.44
N ALA A 108 -6.10 -15.70 2.39
CA ALA A 108 -7.34 -16.45 2.47
C ALA A 108 -7.13 -17.85 1.90
N ASP A 109 -7.54 -18.86 2.67
CA ASP A 109 -7.59 -20.25 2.22
C ASP A 109 -8.92 -20.91 2.61
N THR A 110 -9.01 -22.24 2.47
CA THR A 110 -10.21 -23.01 2.81
C THR A 110 -10.61 -22.92 4.28
N ARG A 111 -9.73 -22.46 5.18
CA ARG A 111 -9.96 -22.29 6.62
C ARG A 111 -10.45 -20.89 6.98
N GLY A 112 -10.45 -19.96 6.03
CA GLY A 112 -10.90 -18.58 6.22
C GLY A 112 -9.86 -17.54 5.82
N GLU A 113 -10.16 -16.29 6.15
CA GLU A 113 -9.27 -15.15 5.94
C GLU A 113 -8.50 -14.83 7.21
N PHE A 114 -7.20 -14.65 7.07
CA PHE A 114 -6.27 -14.26 8.11
C PHE A 114 -5.64 -12.91 7.72
N GLN A 115 -5.48 -12.02 8.69
CA GLN A 115 -4.70 -10.80 8.49
C GLN A 115 -3.60 -10.66 9.54
N GLN A 116 -2.44 -10.20 9.10
CA GLN A 116 -1.35 -9.82 9.97
C GLN A 116 -0.96 -8.37 9.72
N VAL A 117 -0.97 -7.57 10.78
CA VAL A 117 -0.54 -6.18 10.76
C VAL A 117 0.88 -6.09 11.30
N TYR A 118 1.69 -5.30 10.61
CA TYR A 118 3.06 -5.03 10.97
C TYR A 118 3.32 -3.53 11.08
N GLU A 119 4.17 -3.11 12.01
CA GLU A 119 4.60 -1.72 12.17
C GLU A 119 6.04 -1.54 11.70
N ALA A 120 6.28 -0.58 10.80
CA ALA A 120 7.62 -0.32 10.29
C ALA A 120 8.50 0.42 11.32
N GLN A 121 9.64 -0.17 11.67
CA GLN A 121 10.73 0.48 12.39
C GLN A 121 11.97 0.60 11.49
N GLN A 122 12.46 1.83 11.32
CA GLN A 122 13.72 2.09 10.62
C GLN A 122 14.88 2.03 11.61
N HIS A 123 15.96 1.34 11.24
CA HIS A 123 17.18 1.22 12.06
C HIS A 123 18.38 0.84 11.18
N GLN A 124 19.50 0.49 11.81
CA GLN A 124 20.63 -0.14 11.14
C GLN A 124 20.75 -1.60 11.59
N VAL A 125 21.25 -2.44 10.69
CA VAL A 125 21.70 -3.80 11.02
C VAL A 125 23.12 -4.03 10.59
N MET A 126 23.84 -4.82 11.37
CA MET A 126 25.19 -5.24 11.02
C MET A 126 25.13 -6.32 9.95
N THR A 127 25.85 -6.10 8.86
CA THR A 127 26.04 -7.06 7.78
C THR A 127 27.53 -7.36 7.62
N LEU A 128 27.88 -8.33 6.76
CA LEU A 128 29.27 -8.60 6.39
C LEU A 128 29.97 -7.39 5.73
N GLN A 129 29.19 -6.43 5.21
CA GLN A 129 29.68 -5.20 4.57
C GLN A 129 29.64 -3.99 5.54
N GLY A 130 29.44 -4.24 6.84
CA GLY A 130 29.27 -3.21 7.86
C GLY A 130 27.80 -2.85 8.14
N PRO A 131 27.55 -1.77 8.89
CA PRO A 131 26.20 -1.30 9.21
C PRO A 131 25.46 -0.88 7.93
N LYS A 132 24.28 -1.45 7.70
CA LYS A 132 23.38 -1.08 6.59
C LYS A 132 22.05 -0.60 7.15
N LYS A 133 21.43 0.37 6.47
CA LYS A 133 20.07 0.81 6.81
C LYS A 133 19.11 -0.35 6.60
N ALA A 134 18.14 -0.47 7.49
CA ALA A 134 17.11 -1.49 7.43
C ALA A 134 15.75 -0.92 7.83
N THR A 135 14.70 -1.60 7.38
CA THR A 135 13.36 -1.44 7.93
C THR A 135 12.85 -2.80 8.34
N THR A 136 12.47 -2.93 9.60
CA THR A 136 11.84 -4.14 10.14
C THR A 136 10.38 -3.84 10.43
N TYR A 137 9.51 -4.64 9.83
CA TYR A 137 8.07 -4.65 10.02
C TYR A 137 7.75 -5.56 11.21
N GLN A 138 7.56 -4.90 12.36
CA GLN A 138 7.17 -5.37 13.68
C GLN A 138 5.84 -6.13 13.69
N VAL A 139 5.77 -7.44 13.96
CA VAL A 139 4.46 -8.11 14.15
C VAL A 139 3.67 -7.43 15.30
N LEU A 140 2.51 -6.85 14.98
CA LEU A 140 1.60 -6.27 15.99
C LEU A 140 0.43 -7.20 16.37
N GLY A 141 0.02 -8.07 15.44
CA GLY A 141 -1.04 -9.06 15.64
C GLY A 141 -0.62 -10.31 16.42
N HIS A 142 -1.50 -11.30 16.48
CA HIS A 142 -1.26 -12.57 17.16
C HIS A 142 -0.12 -13.37 16.51
N LYS A 143 0.82 -13.89 17.31
CA LYS A 143 1.94 -14.75 16.86
C LYS A 143 1.58 -16.24 16.77
N SER A 144 0.31 -16.57 16.56
CA SER A 144 -0.19 -17.94 16.60
C SER A 144 -1.02 -18.31 15.37
N TYR A 145 -0.75 -17.68 14.23
CA TYR A 145 -1.41 -18.03 12.99
C TYR A 145 -0.92 -19.37 12.45
N PRO A 146 -1.79 -20.18 11.81
CA PRO A 146 -1.39 -21.41 11.13
C PRO A 146 -0.40 -21.14 9.98
N LEU A 147 -0.44 -19.93 9.41
CA LEU A 147 0.53 -19.48 8.43
C LEU A 147 1.78 -18.96 9.14
N ALA A 148 2.84 -19.75 9.14
CA ALA A 148 4.13 -19.45 9.78
C ALA A 148 4.64 -18.02 9.49
N LEU A 149 4.52 -17.57 8.23
CA LEU A 149 4.93 -16.23 7.80
C LEU A 149 4.30 -15.10 8.64
N PHE A 150 3.06 -15.27 9.09
CA PHE A 150 2.34 -14.24 9.85
C PHE A 150 2.85 -14.12 11.30
N ASN A 151 3.65 -15.07 11.76
CA ASN A 151 4.26 -15.05 13.09
C ASN A 151 5.68 -14.47 13.08
N CYS A 152 6.21 -14.12 11.90
CA CYS A 152 7.59 -13.66 11.70
C CYS A 152 7.64 -12.14 11.52
N ASN A 153 8.69 -11.47 12.01
CA ASN A 153 8.98 -10.10 11.57
C ASN A 153 9.39 -10.12 10.08
N LEU A 154 9.19 -9.02 9.36
CA LEU A 154 9.65 -8.90 7.97
C LEU A 154 10.70 -7.80 7.87
N GLN A 155 11.84 -8.07 7.26
CA GLN A 155 12.94 -7.14 7.19
C GLN A 155 13.38 -6.88 5.76
N ILE A 156 13.70 -5.62 5.50
CA ILE A 156 14.56 -5.23 4.39
C ILE A 156 15.88 -4.66 4.92
N ILE A 157 16.96 -5.04 4.25
CA ILE A 157 18.27 -4.42 4.35
C ILE A 157 18.53 -3.70 3.03
N PHE A 158 18.80 -2.40 3.08
CA PHE A 158 19.07 -1.61 1.89
C PHE A 158 20.56 -1.72 1.53
N ALA A 159 20.82 -2.20 0.30
CA ALA A 159 22.15 -2.10 -0.29
C ALA A 159 22.32 -0.69 -0.85
N GLU A 160 22.95 0.19 -0.06
CA GLU A 160 23.65 1.36 -0.59
C GLU A 160 24.90 0.92 -1.35
#